data_AF-A0A258BLB9-F1
#
_entry.id   AF-A0A258BLB9-F1
#
_cell.length_a   1.000
_cell.length_b   1.000
_cell.length_c   1.000
_cell.angle_alpha   90.00
_cell.angle_beta   90.00
_cell.angle_gamma   90.00
#
_symmetry.space_group_name_H-M   'P 1'
#
loop_
_entity.id
_entity.type
_entity.pdbx_description
1 polymer ?
#
loop_
_entity_poly.entity_id
_entity_poly.type
_entity_poly.pdbx_seq_one_letter_code
_entity_poly.pdbx_strand_id
1 'polypeptide(L)'
;TLEARWQEMQASSDQDIEHLARMYSAMKPDQAALIFNQMDAGFAAGFLRLMASDQAGLILANMEAQKAYLVSVKLATMNDDVRDMALAAN
;
A
#
# COMPACT_ATOMS: atom_id res chain seq x y z
N THR A 1 -3.65 16.15 -26.54
CA THR A 1 -4.44 17.20 -25.85
C THR A 1 -3.96 17.32 -24.42
N LEU A 2 -4.44 18.31 -23.66
CA LEU A 2 -4.10 18.45 -22.25
C LEU A 2 -4.58 17.24 -21.41
N GLU A 3 -5.76 16.71 -21.72
CA GLU A 3 -6.31 15.46 -21.15
C GLU A 3 -5.37 14.27 -21.36
N ALA A 4 -4.88 14.05 -22.58
CA ALA A 4 -3.96 12.95 -22.88
C ALA A 4 -2.65 13.03 -22.07
N ARG A 5 -2.13 14.24 -21.82
CA ARG A 5 -0.94 14.44 -20.99
C ARG A 5 -1.19 14.13 -19.52
N TRP A 6 -2.38 14.43 -19.01
CA TRP A 6 -2.76 14.07 -17.64
C TRP A 6 -2.91 12.57 -17.46
N GLN A 7 -3.56 11.90 -18.41
CA GLN A 7 -3.70 10.44 -18.39
C GLN A 7 -2.34 9.72 -18.45
N GLU A 8 -1.43 10.18 -19.30
CA GLU A 8 -0.07 9.64 -19.37
C GLU A 8 0.70 9.83 -18.06
N MET A 9 0.56 11.01 -17.43
CA MET A 9 1.21 11.30 -16.14
C MET A 9 0.67 10.41 -15.01
N GLN A 10 -0.64 10.21 -14.95
CA GLN A 10 -1.25 9.28 -13.99
C GLN A 10 -0.76 7.86 -14.21
N ALA A 11 -0.75 7.38 -15.45
CA ALA A 11 -0.29 6.03 -15.77
C ALA A 11 1.19 5.82 -15.41
N SER A 12 2.06 6.80 -15.67
CA SER A 12 3.47 6.75 -15.26
C SER A 12 3.61 6.75 -13.74
N SER A 13 2.82 7.55 -13.04
CA SER A 13 2.83 7.58 -11.56
C SER A 13 2.40 6.23 -10.98
N ASP A 14 1.38 5.59 -11.56
CA ASP A 14 0.92 4.28 -11.12
C ASP A 14 2.00 3.21 -11.35
N GLN A 15 2.68 3.26 -12.50
CA GLN A 15 3.81 2.38 -12.82
C GLN A 15 4.97 2.53 -11.83
N ASP A 16 5.29 3.75 -11.41
CA ASP A 16 6.34 4.02 -10.43
C ASP A 16 5.98 3.44 -9.05
N ILE A 17 4.72 3.57 -8.63
CA ILE A 17 4.24 3.00 -7.36
C ILE A 17 4.29 1.47 -7.40
N GLU A 18 3.83 0.84 -8.48
CA GLU A 18 3.95 -0.61 -8.63
C GLU A 18 5.42 -1.05 -8.65
N HIS A 19 6.30 -0.27 -9.29
CA HIS A 19 7.72 -0.56 -9.33
C HIS A 19 8.35 -0.50 -7.94
N LEU A 20 8.01 0.51 -7.13
CA LEU A 20 8.43 0.62 -5.73
C LEU A 20 7.93 -0.54 -4.88
N ALA A 21 6.67 -0.95 -5.05
CA ALA A 21 6.13 -2.13 -4.35
C ALA A 21 6.95 -3.39 -4.65
N ARG A 22 7.34 -3.58 -5.93
CA ARG A 22 8.21 -4.70 -6.34
C ARG A 22 9.61 -4.59 -5.73
N MET A 23 10.20 -3.40 -5.71
CA MET A 23 11.51 -3.17 -5.10
C MET A 23 11.52 -3.50 -3.62
N TYR A 24 10.53 -3.00 -2.86
CA TYR A 24 10.40 -3.30 -1.44
C TYR A 24 10.13 -4.77 -1.16
N SER A 25 9.34 -5.44 -2.01
CA SER A 25 9.09 -6.89 -1.90
C SER A 25 10.34 -7.74 -2.12
N ALA A 26 11.34 -7.22 -2.83
CA ALA A 26 12.60 -7.91 -3.07
C ALA A 26 13.66 -7.66 -1.98
N MET A 27 13.42 -6.72 -1.07
CA MET A 27 14.32 -6.42 0.05
C MET A 27 14.20 -7.48 1.16
N LYS A 28 15.19 -7.53 2.04
CA LYS A 28 15.03 -8.28 3.30
C LYS A 28 13.88 -7.65 4.11
N PRO A 29 13.00 -8.44 4.76
CA PRO A 29 11.84 -7.90 5.46
C PRO A 29 12.16 -6.87 6.54
N ASP A 30 13.24 -7.06 7.28
CA ASP A 30 13.72 -6.12 8.31
C ASP A 30 14.16 -4.77 7.72
N GLN A 31 14.85 -4.79 6.58
CA GLN A 31 15.27 -3.58 5.88
C GLN A 31 14.10 -2.83 5.25
N ALA A 32 13.14 -3.56 4.66
CA ALA A 32 11.91 -2.95 4.16
C ALA A 32 11.10 -2.33 5.30
N ALA A 33 10.98 -3.01 6.44
CA ALA A 33 10.25 -2.51 7.61
C ALA A 33 10.80 -1.16 8.12
N LEU A 34 12.12 -0.95 8.09
CA LEU A 34 12.73 0.34 8.44
C LEU A 34 12.22 1.49 7.57
N ILE A 35 12.02 1.24 6.27
CA ILE A 35 11.47 2.22 5.33
C ILE A 35 9.99 2.45 5.63
N PHE A 36 9.22 1.36 5.82
CA PHE A 36 7.79 1.44 6.12
C PHE A 36 7.48 2.17 7.43
N ASN A 37 8.34 2.06 8.44
CA ASN A 37 8.19 2.81 9.69
C ASN A 37 8.24 4.33 9.49
N GLN A 38 8.95 4.80 8.46
CA GLN A 38 9.06 6.24 8.13
C GLN A 38 7.90 6.77 7.28
N MET A 39 7.10 5.89 6.68
CA MET A 39 6.00 6.29 5.81
C MET A 39 4.79 6.77 6.61
N ASP A 40 3.94 7.55 5.94
CA ASP A 40 2.55 7.72 6.37
C ASP A 40 1.83 6.36 6.32
N ALA A 41 0.96 6.11 7.29
CA ALA A 41 0.31 4.82 7.44
C ALA A 41 -0.63 4.47 6.27
N GLY A 42 -1.29 5.46 5.67
CA GLY A 42 -2.15 5.25 4.50
C GLY A 42 -1.34 4.90 3.27
N PHE A 43 -0.21 5.58 3.09
CA PHE A 43 0.69 5.31 1.96
C PHE A 43 1.34 3.92 2.06
N ALA A 44 1.84 3.55 3.25
CA ALA A 44 2.36 2.22 3.52
C ALA A 44 1.30 1.13 3.29
N ALA A 45 0.06 1.34 3.73
CA ALA A 45 -1.03 0.39 3.49
C ALA A 45 -1.29 0.19 1.98
N GLY A 46 -1.16 1.26 1.18
CA GLY A 46 -1.30 1.20 -0.27
C GLY A 46 -0.25 0.29 -0.90
N PHE A 47 1.02 0.42 -0.48
CA PHE A 47 2.08 -0.49 -0.92
C PHE A 47 1.82 -1.94 -0.51
N LEU A 48 1.47 -2.19 0.75
CA LEU A 48 1.20 -3.57 1.22
C LEU A 48 0.07 -4.24 0.45
N ARG A 49 -0.93 -3.47 -0.02
CA ARG A 49 -2.02 -3.98 -0.86
C ARG A 49 -1.56 -4.45 -2.24
N LEU A 50 -0.49 -3.86 -2.78
CA LEU A 50 0.09 -4.25 -4.07
C LEU A 50 1.05 -5.44 -3.95
N MET A 51 1.44 -5.82 -2.75
CA MET A 51 2.37 -6.93 -2.50
C MET A 51 1.66 -8.27 -2.32
N ALA A 52 2.39 -9.36 -2.49
CA ALA A 52 1.94 -10.67 -2.06
C ALA A 52 1.77 -10.70 -0.53
N SER A 53 0.70 -11.35 -0.05
CA SER A 53 0.30 -11.28 1.37
C SER A 53 1.34 -11.86 2.33
N ASP A 54 2.10 -12.87 1.91
CA ASP A 54 3.20 -13.46 2.67
C ASP A 54 4.34 -12.46 2.87
N GLN A 55 4.76 -11.74 1.81
CA GLN A 55 5.78 -10.71 1.89
C GLN A 55 5.33 -9.52 2.72
N ALA A 56 4.08 -9.05 2.51
CA ALA A 56 3.50 -7.98 3.32
C ALA A 56 3.45 -8.34 4.81
N GLY A 57 3.09 -9.60 5.13
CA GLY A 57 3.08 -10.11 6.50
C GLY A 57 4.47 -10.12 7.14
N LEU A 58 5.50 -10.53 6.39
CA LEU A 58 6.89 -10.49 6.88
C LEU A 58 7.37 -9.07 7.16
N ILE A 59 7.03 -8.10 6.31
CA ILE A 59 7.38 -6.69 6.52
C ILE A 59 6.68 -6.17 7.79
N LEU A 60 5.36 -6.37 7.92
CA LEU A 60 4.60 -5.97 9.11
C LEU A 60 5.18 -6.57 10.41
N ALA A 61 5.62 -7.82 10.37
CA ALA A 61 6.21 -8.49 11.54
C ALA A 61 7.54 -7.86 12.00
N ASN A 62 8.25 -7.15 11.12
CA ASN A 62 9.52 -6.47 11.43
C ASN A 62 9.36 -4.96 11.67
N MET A 63 8.16 -4.41 11.53
CA MET A 63 7.87 -3.01 11.79
C MET A 63 7.78 -2.71 13.30
N GLU A 64 7.82 -1.43 13.65
CA GLU A 64 7.46 -1.00 15.00
C GLU A 64 5.98 -1.31 15.25
N ALA A 65 5.65 -1.92 16.40
CA ALA A 65 4.32 -2.44 16.68
C ALA A 65 3.21 -1.38 16.51
N GLN A 66 3.45 -0.15 16.97
CA GLN A 66 2.50 0.95 16.82
C GLN A 66 2.28 1.32 15.34
N LYS A 67 3.35 1.34 14.53
CA LYS A 67 3.27 1.64 13.10
C LYS A 67 2.55 0.53 12.35
N ALA A 68 2.90 -0.73 12.61
CA ALA A 68 2.23 -1.90 12.03
C ALA A 68 0.71 -1.89 12.31
N TYR A 69 0.32 -1.55 13.54
CA TYR A 69 -1.09 -1.40 13.91
C TYR A 69 -1.79 -0.32 13.08
N LEU A 70 -1.21 0.88 13.00
CA LEU A 70 -1.82 1.99 12.24
C LEU A 70 -1.96 1.66 10.75
N VAL A 71 -0.95 1.05 10.15
CA VAL A 71 -1.00 0.58 8.76
C VAL A 71 -2.08 -0.47 8.57
N SER A 72 -2.22 -1.42 9.50
CA SER A 72 -3.25 -2.47 9.45
C SER A 72 -4.66 -1.88 9.51
N VAL A 73 -4.89 -0.88 10.37
CA VAL A 73 -6.16 -0.14 10.42
C VAL A 73 -6.43 0.55 9.08
N LYS A 74 -5.44 1.25 8.50
CA LYS A 74 -5.62 1.91 7.21
C LYS A 74 -5.94 0.94 6.09
N LEU A 75 -5.23 -0.20 6.02
CA LEU A 75 -5.49 -1.24 5.04
C LEU A 75 -6.90 -1.83 5.17
N ALA A 76 -7.39 -2.05 6.40
CA ALA A 76 -8.75 -2.52 6.64
C ALA A 76 -9.79 -1.53 6.12
N THR A 77 -9.57 -0.23 6.32
CA THR A 77 -10.53 0.82 5.93
C THR A 77 -10.50 1.19 4.44
N MET A 78 -9.49 0.74 3.68
CA MET A 78 -9.33 1.10 2.26
C MET A 78 -10.44 0.58 1.34
N ASN A 79 -11.28 -0.34 1.80
CA ASN A 79 -12.44 -0.85 1.05
C ASN A 79 -13.76 -0.61 1.78
N ASP A 80 -13.79 0.21 2.84
CA ASP A 80 -15.01 0.44 3.62
C ASP A 80 -16.14 0.99 2.71
N ASP A 81 -15.81 1.93 1.83
CA ASP A 81 -16.76 2.48 0.85
C ASP A 81 -17.33 1.40 -0.09
N VAL A 82 -16.52 0.41 -0.51
CA VAL A 82 -16.95 -0.70 -1.36
C VAL A 82 -17.82 -1.69 -0.59
N ARG A 83 -17.53 -1.93 0.71
CA ARG A 83 -18.36 -2.76 1.59
C ARG A 83 -19.71 -2.12 1.86
N ASP A 84 -19.74 -0.82 2.11
CA ASP A 84 -20.97 -0.08 2.38
C ASP A 84 -21.88 -0.03 1.14
N MET A 85 -21.30 0.14 -0.06
CA MET A 85 -22.04 0.04 -1.32
C MET A 85 -22.63 -1.37 -1.55
N ALA A 86 -21.91 -2.42 -1.18
CA ALA A 86 -22.40 -3.80 -1.30
C ALA A 86 -23.53 -4.11 -0.30
N LEU A 87 -23.52 -3.50 0.89
CA LEU A 87 -24.58 -3.63 1.88
C LEU A 87 -25.83 -2.80 1.53
N ALA A 88 -25.67 -1.66 0.86
CA ALA A 88 -26.79 -0.83 0.41
C ALA A 88 -27.51 -1.37 -0.84
N ALA A 89 -26.88 -2.28 -1.58
CA ALA A 89 -27.42 -2.92 -2.78
C ALA A 89 -28.21 -4.22 -2.50
N ASN A 90 -28.36 -4.61 -1.23
CA ASN A 90 -29.03 -5.82 -0.74
C ASN A 90 -30.17 -5.48 0.21
#